data_AF-A0A7S4B1U5-F1
#
_entry.id   AF-A0A7S4B1U5-F1
#
_cell.length_a   1.000
_cell.length_b   1.000
_cell.length_c   1.000
_cell.angle_alpha   90.00
_cell.angle_beta   90.00
_cell.angle_gamma   90.00
#
_symmetry.space_group_name_H-M   'P 1'
#
loop_
_entity.id
_entity.type
_entity.pdbx_description
1 polymer ?
#
loop_
_entity_poly.entity_id
_entity_poly.type
_entity_poly.pdbx_seq_one_letter_code
_entity_poly.pdbx_strand_id
1 'polypeptide(L)'
;TLYRALERALQAASLLNTPSCSSESYKSASSPTAADAFSAGAGAMPDPAEAVLRALQQQPCIWVGNRFVDASLTAMRSPLNLFPYLHVVPADLHCFSAVLQQLGVRERFES
;
A
#
# COMPACT_ATOMS: atom_id res chain seq x y z
N THR A 1 24.27 -4.66 20.13
CA THR A 1 23.97 -5.56 18.98
C THR A 1 22.62 -5.26 18.34
N LEU A 2 21.56 -5.02 19.13
CA LEU A 2 20.23 -4.61 18.64
C LEU A 2 20.22 -3.27 17.87
N TYR A 3 20.92 -2.26 18.36
CA TYR A 3 20.94 -0.93 17.74
C TYR A 3 21.49 -0.94 16.31
N ARG A 4 22.57 -1.68 16.06
CA ARG A 4 23.15 -1.84 14.71
C ARG A 4 22.22 -2.58 13.76
N ALA A 5 21.40 -3.51 14.27
CA ALA A 5 20.41 -4.22 13.47
C ALA A 5 19.24 -3.31 13.09
N LEU A 6 18.79 -2.47 14.03
CA LEU A 6 17.77 -1.45 13.79
C LEU A 6 18.25 -0.42 12.74
N GLU A 7 19.50 0.04 12.87
CA GLU A 7 20.10 1.02 11.95
C GLU A 7 20.21 0.48 10.51
N ARG A 8 20.59 -0.80 10.36
CA ARG A 8 20.60 -1.45 9.05
C ARG A 8 19.21 -1.63 8.46
N ALA A 9 18.21 -1.94 9.27
CA ALA A 9 16.83 -2.09 8.80
C ALA A 9 16.26 -0.75 8.31
N LEU A 10 16.56 0.36 9.00
CA LEU A 10 16.17 1.71 8.59
C LEU A 10 16.89 2.15 7.30
N GLN A 11 18.17 1.80 7.14
CA GLN A 11 18.93 2.08 5.90
C GLN A 11 18.46 1.24 4.71
N ALA A 12 17.98 0.01 4.92
CA ALA A 12 17.40 -0.81 3.85
C ALA A 12 16.03 -0.28 3.39
N ALA A 13 15.22 0.24 4.31
CA ALA A 13 13.91 0.80 4.00
C ALA A 13 14.00 2.10 3.17
N SER A 14 15.07 2.89 3.31
CA SER A 14 15.24 4.13 2.52
C SER A 14 15.55 3.88 1.04
N LEU A 15 16.06 2.70 0.68
CA LEU A 15 16.34 2.32 -0.71
C LEU A 15 15.07 1.93 -1.50
N LEU A 16 13.98 1.60 -0.80
CA LEU A 16 12.70 1.26 -1.43
C LEU A 16 11.86 2.51 -1.74
N ASN A 17 12.28 3.69 -1.26
CA ASN A 17 11.65 4.95 -1.61
C ASN A 17 12.30 5.54 -2.87
N THR A 18 12.13 4.87 -4.01
CA THR A 18 12.42 5.44 -5.32
C THR A 18 11.12 5.99 -5.93
N PRO A 19 10.91 7.32 -5.96
CA PRO A 19 9.94 7.88 -6.87
C PRO A 19 10.58 7.96 -8.25
N SER A 20 10.21 7.06 -9.17
CA SER A 20 9.89 7.48 -10.54
C SER A 20 9.24 6.33 -11.30
N CYS A 21 7.91 6.32 -11.25
CA CYS A 21 7.13 5.91 -12.39
C CYS A 21 7.50 6.86 -13.54
N SER A 22 8.47 6.49 -14.36
CA SER A 22 8.66 7.11 -15.66
C SER A 22 7.74 6.37 -16.63
N SER A 23 6.59 6.99 -16.88
CA SER A 23 5.80 6.77 -18.08
C SER A 23 6.73 6.78 -19.30
N GLU A 24 6.77 5.70 -20.07
CA GLU A 24 6.73 5.73 -21.55
C GLU A 24 6.80 4.30 -22.14
N SER A 25 5.98 4.09 -23.19
CA SER A 25 6.13 3.08 -24.26
C SER A 25 5.50 1.69 -24.08
N TYR A 26 4.17 1.63 -24.30
CA TYR A 26 3.59 0.52 -25.07
C TYR A 26 4.05 0.65 -26.54
N LYS A 27 4.41 -0.48 -27.17
CA LYS A 27 5.06 -0.64 -28.49
C LYS A 27 6.58 -0.44 -28.51
N SER A 28 7.32 -1.54 -28.55
CA SER A 28 7.66 -2.20 -29.81
C SER A 28 8.37 -3.53 -29.55
N ALA A 29 8.05 -4.51 -30.38
CA ALA A 29 8.59 -5.86 -30.34
C ALA A 29 10.12 -5.87 -30.53
N SER A 30 10.82 -6.63 -29.69
CA SER A 30 12.09 -7.31 -30.01
C SER A 30 12.39 -8.31 -28.90
N SER A 31 12.38 -9.61 -29.25
CA SER A 31 12.67 -10.72 -28.36
C SER A 31 14.07 -10.62 -27.74
N PRO A 32 14.21 -10.91 -26.45
CA PRO A 32 15.41 -11.53 -25.90
C PRO A 32 15.14 -13.01 -25.62
N THR A 33 15.97 -13.86 -26.22
CA THR A 33 16.11 -15.30 -25.98
C THR A 33 16.10 -15.62 -24.49
N ALA A 34 15.07 -16.34 -24.04
CA ALA A 34 14.87 -16.81 -22.67
C ALA A 34 15.65 -18.12 -22.43
N ALA A 35 16.98 -18.09 -22.50
CA ALA A 35 17.79 -19.28 -22.26
C ALA A 35 18.42 -19.34 -20.86
N ASP A 36 18.47 -18.25 -20.08
CA ASP A 36 19.11 -18.30 -18.77
C ASP A 36 18.33 -17.53 -17.71
N ALA A 37 18.16 -18.21 -16.56
CA ALA A 37 17.65 -17.75 -15.27
C ALA A 37 16.13 -17.79 -15.02
N PHE A 38 15.55 -19.00 -14.89
CA PHE A 38 14.70 -19.30 -13.72
C PHE A 38 14.57 -20.81 -13.46
N SER A 39 15.56 -21.37 -12.77
CA SER A 39 15.44 -22.68 -12.13
C SER A 39 15.70 -22.53 -10.63
N ALA A 40 14.71 -22.02 -9.89
CA ALA A 40 14.60 -22.23 -8.44
C ALA A 40 13.23 -21.79 -7.93
N GLY A 41 12.42 -22.78 -7.53
CA GLY A 41 11.18 -22.57 -6.79
C GLY A 41 9.97 -23.11 -7.53
N ALA A 42 9.63 -24.36 -7.25
CA ALA A 42 8.39 -24.98 -7.68
C ALA A 42 7.21 -24.02 -7.45
N GLY A 43 6.47 -23.73 -8.52
CA GLY A 43 5.29 -22.89 -8.51
C GLY A 43 4.17 -23.54 -7.68
N ALA A 44 4.11 -23.20 -6.40
CA ALA A 44 2.82 -23.05 -5.77
C ALA A 44 2.25 -21.74 -6.32
N MET A 45 1.14 -21.80 -7.07
CA MET A 45 0.32 -20.61 -7.25
C MET A 45 0.14 -20.03 -5.84
N PRO A 46 0.56 -18.78 -5.57
CA PRO A 46 0.34 -18.21 -4.26
C PRO A 46 -1.14 -18.37 -3.98
N ASP A 47 -1.46 -18.89 -2.80
CA ASP A 47 -2.83 -18.93 -2.34
C ASP A 47 -3.46 -17.56 -2.66
N PRO A 48 -4.67 -17.51 -3.25
CA PRO A 48 -5.25 -16.23 -3.64
C PRO A 48 -5.29 -15.25 -2.46
N ALA A 49 -5.40 -15.74 -1.21
CA ALA A 49 -5.26 -14.91 -0.03
C ALA A 49 -3.84 -14.35 0.13
N GLU A 50 -2.79 -15.13 -0.10
CA GLU A 50 -1.40 -14.65 -0.02
C GLU A 50 -1.08 -13.61 -1.11
N ALA A 51 -1.63 -13.77 -2.32
CA ALA A 51 -1.52 -12.75 -3.36
C ALA A 51 -2.19 -11.43 -2.94
N VAL A 52 -3.38 -11.50 -2.31
CA VAL A 52 -4.09 -10.34 -1.77
C VAL A 52 -3.31 -9.70 -0.62
N LEU A 53 -2.80 -10.49 0.32
CA LEU A 53 -2.00 -9.98 1.43
C LEU A 53 -0.76 -9.25 0.92
N ARG A 54 -0.07 -9.80 -0.08
CA ARG A 54 1.09 -9.13 -0.69
C ARG A 54 0.71 -7.81 -1.34
N ALA A 55 -0.43 -7.74 -2.03
CA ALA A 55 -0.92 -6.51 -2.64
C ALA A 55 -1.29 -5.44 -1.59
N LEU A 56 -1.96 -5.83 -0.51
CA LEU A 56 -2.35 -4.93 0.58
C LEU A 56 -1.16 -4.46 1.42
N GLN A 57 -0.11 -5.28 1.56
CA GLN A 57 1.13 -4.86 2.24
C GLN A 57 1.85 -3.72 1.53
N GLN A 58 1.59 -3.51 0.24
CA GLN A 58 2.22 -2.46 -0.56
C GLN A 58 1.37 -1.18 -0.64
N GLN A 59 0.13 -1.19 -0.17
CA GLN A 59 -0.78 -0.05 -0.31
C GLN A 59 -1.54 0.28 0.98
N PRO A 60 -1.49 1.53 1.47
CA PRO A 60 -2.21 1.92 2.69
C PRO A 60 -3.73 1.90 2.43
N CYS A 61 -4.40 0.90 2.99
CA CYS A 61 -5.85 0.75 2.90
C CYS A 61 -6.49 0.68 4.29
N ILE A 62 -7.70 1.23 4.41
CA ILE A 62 -8.49 1.28 5.64
C ILE A 62 -9.73 0.41 5.47
N TRP A 63 -9.99 -0.42 6.47
CA TRP A 63 -11.25 -1.15 6.55
C TRP A 63 -12.38 -0.24 7.04
N VAL A 64 -13.40 -0.04 6.20
CA VAL A 64 -14.58 0.78 6.51
C VAL A 64 -15.83 -0.09 6.63
N GLY A 65 -15.74 -1.15 7.44
CA GLY A 65 -16.85 -2.04 7.80
C GLY A 65 -17.21 -3.09 6.73
N ASN A 66 -17.26 -2.70 5.45
CA ASN A 66 -17.71 -3.58 4.37
C ASN A 66 -16.68 -3.76 3.23
N ARG A 67 -15.64 -2.93 3.18
CA ARG A 67 -14.59 -2.98 2.16
C ARG A 67 -13.32 -2.27 2.62
N PHE A 68 -12.23 -2.55 1.93
CA PHE A 68 -10.99 -1.79 2.02
C PHE A 68 -11.06 -0.59 1.08
N VAL A 69 -10.69 0.58 1.59
CA VAL A 69 -10.65 1.85 0.87
C VAL A 69 -9.25 2.43 0.98
N ASP A 70 -8.80 3.16 -0.03
CA ASP A 70 -7.54 3.88 0.02
C ASP A 70 -7.50 4.88 1.20
N ALA A 71 -6.39 4.92 1.93
CA ALA A 71 -6.26 5.81 3.08
C ALA A 71 -6.44 7.29 2.70
N SER A 72 -6.06 7.69 1.48
CA SER A 72 -6.16 9.06 0.98
C SER A 72 -7.61 9.52 0.77
N LEU A 73 -8.53 8.58 0.53
CA LEU A 73 -9.97 8.84 0.34
C LEU A 73 -10.76 8.73 1.64
N THR A 74 -10.06 8.59 2.77
CA THR A 74 -10.67 8.34 4.07
C THR A 74 -10.44 9.53 5.01
N ALA A 75 -11.50 9.96 5.69
CA ALA A 75 -11.51 11.01 6.69
C ALA A 75 -11.87 10.43 8.06
N MET A 76 -11.22 10.92 9.13
CA MET A 76 -11.69 10.63 10.48
C MET A 76 -13.05 11.25 10.76
N ARG A 77 -13.26 12.50 10.33
CA ARG A 77 -14.52 13.20 10.52
C ARG A 77 -14.85 13.94 9.23
N SER A 78 -16.02 13.66 8.67
CA SER A 78 -16.58 14.46 7.60
C SER A 78 -18.02 14.84 7.95
N PRO A 79 -18.38 16.13 7.95
CA PRO A 79 -19.77 16.55 8.08
C PRO A 79 -20.59 16.24 6.83
N LEU A 80 -19.93 15.96 5.71
CA LEU A 80 -20.53 15.67 4.42
C LEU A 80 -20.37 14.20 4.07
N ASN A 81 -21.49 13.53 3.80
CA ASN A 81 -21.48 12.17 3.28
C ASN A 81 -21.32 12.24 1.76
N LEU A 82 -20.08 12.17 1.28
CA LEU A 82 -19.75 12.22 -0.14
C LEU A 82 -19.50 10.83 -0.72
N PHE A 83 -20.28 9.82 -0.30
CA PHE A 83 -20.22 8.50 -0.93
C PHE A 83 -20.47 8.64 -2.45
N PRO A 84 -19.64 8.05 -3.34
CA PRO A 84 -18.55 7.09 -3.12
C PRO A 84 -17.12 7.68 -3.08
N TYR A 85 -16.98 9.01 -3.02
CA TYR A 85 -15.70 9.72 -3.14
C TYR A 85 -14.96 9.89 -1.81
N LEU A 86 -15.68 9.88 -0.69
CA LEU A 86 -15.10 10.06 0.63
C LEU A 86 -15.72 9.09 1.64
N HIS A 87 -14.86 8.45 2.41
CA HIS A 87 -15.25 7.49 3.44
C HIS A 87 -14.93 8.00 4.83
N VAL A 88 -15.81 7.73 5.78
CA VAL A 88 -15.61 8.06 7.19
C VAL A 88 -15.09 6.83 7.91
N VAL A 89 -14.05 7.02 8.73
CA VAL A 89 -13.51 5.96 9.58
C VAL A 89 -14.58 5.54 10.62
N PRO A 90 -14.80 4.23 10.85
CA PRO A 90 -15.62 3.74 11.94
C PRO A 90 -15.14 4.25 13.31
N ALA A 91 -16.07 4.54 14.23
CA ALA A 91 -15.75 5.08 15.54
C ALA A 91 -14.77 4.19 16.35
N ASP A 92 -14.84 2.86 16.16
CA ASP A 92 -13.96 1.90 16.85
C ASP A 92 -12.48 2.08 16.49
N LEU A 93 -12.18 2.62 15.32
CA LEU A 93 -10.82 2.85 14.85
C LEU A 93 -10.29 4.25 15.22
N HIS A 94 -11.12 5.12 15.81
CA HIS A 94 -10.69 6.47 16.18
C HIS A 94 -9.60 6.50 17.25
N CYS A 95 -9.50 5.47 18.09
CA CYS A 95 -8.42 5.35 19.08
C CYS A 95 -7.03 5.20 18.44
N PHE A 96 -6.97 4.79 17.17
CA PHE A 96 -5.73 4.67 16.39
C PHE A 96 -5.47 5.88 15.49
N SER A 97 -6.10 7.03 15.78
CA SER A 97 -6.02 8.26 14.97
C SER A 97 -4.59 8.62 14.53
N ALA A 98 -3.63 8.56 15.44
CA ALA A 98 -2.24 8.87 15.15
C ALA A 98 -1.63 7.95 14.07
N VAL A 99 -1.93 6.65 14.14
CA VAL A 99 -1.47 5.67 13.15
C VAL A 99 -2.20 5.86 11.82
N LEU A 100 -3.52 6.09 11.87
CA LEU A 100 -4.32 6.32 10.67
C LEU A 100 -3.85 7.58 9.92
N GLN A 101 -3.50 8.64 10.63
CA GLN A 101 -2.94 9.85 10.03
C GLN A 101 -1.58 9.60 9.38
N GLN A 102 -0.72 8.77 9.98
CA GLN A 102 0.54 8.36 9.36
C GLN A 102 0.34 7.55 8.07
N LEU A 103 -0.77 6.82 7.95
CA LEU A 103 -1.14 6.09 6.74
C LEU A 103 -1.75 6.99 5.65
N GLY A 104 -2.01 8.27 5.94
CA GLY A 104 -2.57 9.23 4.98
C GLY A 104 -4.06 9.53 5.18
N VAL A 105 -4.69 9.01 6.25
CA VAL A 105 -6.06 9.38 6.61
C VAL A 105 -6.11 10.82 7.10
N ARG A 106 -6.99 11.62 6.50
CA ARG A 106 -7.14 13.03 6.88
C ARG A 106 -8.01 13.17 8.14
N GLU A 107 -7.67 14.08 9.04
CA GLU A 107 -8.51 14.33 10.22
C GLU A 107 -9.87 14.91 9.80
N ARG A 108 -9.85 15.93 8.96
CA ARG A 108 -11.02 16.59 8.35
C ARG A 108 -10.68 17.04 6.94
N PHE A 109 -11.71 17.15 6.09
CA PHE A 109 -11.62 17.86 4.82
C PHE A 109 -12.18 19.27 5.06
N GLU A 110 -11.28 20.26 5.09
CA GLU A 110 -11.69 21.67 5.13
C GLU A 110 -12.24 22.07 3.76
N SER A 111 -13.35 22.83 3.78
CA SER A 111 -14.05 23.36 2.60
C SER A 111 -13.43 24.66 2.12
#